data_AF-A0A3N5Z1L3-F1
#
_entry.id   AF-A0A3N5Z1L3-F1
#
_cell.length_a   1.000
_cell.length_b   1.000
_cell.length_c   1.000
_cell.angle_alpha   90.00
_cell.angle_beta   90.00
_cell.angle_gamma   90.00
#
_symmetry.space_group_name_H-M   'P 1'
#
loop_
_entity.id
_entity.type
_entity.pdbx_description
1 polymer ?
#
loop_
_entity_poly.entity_id
_entity_poly.type
_entity_poly.pdbx_seq_one_letter_code
_entity_poly.pdbx_strand_id
1 'polypeptide(L)' 'MQTLVEMLKKRCEKDASKTAFLIKQEGRWQPVSWSYVNDRSEKIAAGLLSLGINPAMRSPYSGTHGWNGH' A
#
# COMPACT_ATOMS: atom_id res chain seq x y z
N MET A 1 -4.35 -10.40 14.90
CA MET A 1 -3.42 -9.41 14.34
C MET A 1 -4.11 -8.77 13.14
N GLN A 2 -4.36 -7.46 13.16
CA GLN A 2 -4.98 -6.78 12.01
C GLN A 2 -3.89 -6.29 11.07
N THR A 3 -4.12 -6.44 9.77
CA THR A 3 -3.22 -5.90 8.75
C THR A 3 -3.47 -4.40 8.54
N LEU A 4 -2.47 -3.67 8.04
CA LEU A 4 -2.63 -2.27 7.65
C LEU A 4 -3.75 -2.07 6.61
N VAL A 5 -3.94 -3.06 5.73
CA VAL A 5 -5.01 -3.06 4.73
C VAL A 5 -6.38 -3.16 5.39
N GLU A 6 -6.54 -4.03 6.39
CA GLU A 6 -7.79 -4.14 7.13
C GLU A 6 -8.12 -2.86 7.90
N MET A 7 -7.11 -2.20 8.47
CA MET A 7 -7.30 -0.89 9.13
C MET A 7 -7.72 0.19 8.13
N LEU A 8 -7.10 0.23 6.95
CA LEU A 8 -7.46 1.16 5.87
C LEU A 8 -8.91 0.93 5.40
N LYS A 9 -9.31 -0.33 5.18
CA LYS A 9 -10.67 -0.68 4.77
C LYS A 9 -11.71 -0.23 5.79
N LYS A 10 -11.49 -0.53 7.07
CA LYS A 10 -12.37 -0.06 8.16
C LYS A 10 -12.49 1.46 8.21
N ARG A 11 -11.40 2.18 7.95
CA ARG A 11 -11.42 3.64 7.92
C ARG A 11 -12.20 4.16 6.72
N CYS A 12 -12.07 3.52 5.56
CA CYS A 12 -12.86 3.86 4.38
C CYS A 12 -14.34 3.56 4.58
N GLU A 13 -14.71 2.42 5.18
CA GLU A 13 -16.11 2.08 5.47
C GLU A 13 -16.78 3.10 6.40
N LYS A 14 -16.04 3.59 7.41
CA LYS A 14 -16.59 4.51 8.41
C LYS A 14 -16.59 5.98 7.96
N ASP A 15 -15.58 6.40 7.20
CA ASP A 15 -15.27 7.80 6.96
C ASP A 15 -14.91 8.08 5.48
N ALA A 16 -15.50 7.35 4.52
CA ALA A 16 -15.16 7.38 3.09
C ALA A 16 -15.03 8.78 2.49
N SER A 17 -15.96 9.67 2.82
CA SER A 17 -16.05 11.04 2.30
C SER A 17 -15.20 12.05 3.07
N LYS A 18 -14.62 11.67 4.23
CA LYS A 18 -13.77 12.57 5.00
C LYS A 18 -12.39 12.68 4.36
N THR A 19 -11.80 13.86 4.51
CA THR A 19 -10.42 14.12 4.10
C THR A 19 -9.45 13.21 4.86
N ALA A 20 -8.65 12.46 4.12
CA ALA A 20 -7.55 11.64 4.61
C ALA A 20 -6.28 12.48 4.77
N PHE A 21 -5.90 13.20 3.72
CA PHE A 21 -4.74 14.10 3.72
C PHE A 21 -4.89 15.18 2.64
N LEU A 22 -4.03 16.19 2.69
CA LEU A 22 -3.95 17.25 1.69
C LEU A 22 -2.75 17.01 0.79
N ILE A 23 -2.92 17.18 -0.52
CA ILE A 23 -1.81 17.17 -1.48
C ILE A 23 -1.67 18.53 -2.13
N LYS A 24 -0.43 18.95 -2.35
CA LYS A 24 -0.16 20.19 -3.08
C LYS A 24 -0.16 19.89 -4.57
N GLN A 25 -1.14 20.43 -5.30
CA GLN A 25 -1.22 20.40 -6.76
C GLN A 25 -1.34 21.83 -7.29
N GLU A 26 -0.51 22.18 -8.27
CA GLU A 26 -0.53 23.50 -8.93
C GLU A 26 -0.50 24.68 -7.94
N GLY A 27 0.29 24.54 -6.87
CA GLY A 27 0.40 25.55 -5.82
C GLY A 27 -0.76 25.60 -4.83
N ARG A 28 -1.83 24.81 -5.01
CA ARG A 28 -3.00 24.73 -4.10
C ARG A 28 -3.01 23.43 -3.30
N TRP A 29 -3.44 23.51 -2.05
CA TRP A 29 -3.70 22.31 -1.24
C TRP A 29 -5.08 21.74 -1.59
N GLN A 30 -5.10 20.54 -2.15
CA GLN A 30 -6.33 19.83 -2.49
C GLN A 30 -6.59 18.72 -1.48
N PRO A 31 -7.81 18.64 -0.91
CA PRO A 31 -8.17 17.56 -0.01
C PRO A 31 -8.35 16.25 -0.78
N VAL A 32 -7.77 15.18 -0.25
CA VAL A 32 -7.91 13.82 -0.74
C VAL A 32 -8.77 13.05 0.26
N SER A 33 -9.84 12.42 -0.20
CA SER A 33 -10.73 11.61 0.64
C SER A 33 -10.18 10.20 0.88
N TRP A 34 -10.64 9.54 1.94
CA TRP A 34 -10.32 8.12 2.16
C TRP A 34 -10.76 7.21 1.02
N SER A 35 -11.92 7.49 0.40
CA SER A 35 -12.39 6.75 -0.78
C SER A 35 -11.43 6.82 -1.96
N TYR A 36 -10.83 7.99 -2.21
CA TYR A 36 -9.86 8.19 -3.28
C TYR A 36 -8.58 7.41 -3.03
N VAL A 37 -8.13 7.36 -1.77
CA VAL A 37 -6.95 6.59 -1.37
C VAL A 37 -7.18 5.10 -1.61
N ASN A 38 -8.33 4.56 -1.20
CA ASN A 38 -8.63 3.14 -1.38
C ASN A 38 -8.65 2.74 -2.87
N ASP A 39 -9.36 3.50 -3.71
CA ASP A 39 -9.43 3.26 -5.15
C ASP A 39 -8.04 3.27 -5.81
N ARG A 40 -7.18 4.24 -5.46
CA ARG A 40 -5.81 4.28 -5.97
C ARG A 40 -4.97 3.12 -5.47
N SER A 41 -5.08 2.76 -4.19
CA SER A 41 -4.35 1.64 -3.62
C SER A 41 -4.74 0.31 -4.30
N GLU A 42 -6.02 0.10 -4.58
CA GLU A 42 -6.50 -1.08 -5.31
C GLU A 42 -5.97 -1.11 -6.75
N LYS A 43 -5.96 0.02 -7.46
CA LYS A 43 -5.39 0.12 -8.82
C LYS A 43 -3.89 -0.16 -8.84
N ILE A 44 -3.14 0.36 -7.87
CA ILE A 44 -1.70 0.08 -7.75
C ILE A 44 -1.48 -1.39 -7.45
N ALA A 45 -2.24 -1.98 -6.53
CA ALA A 45 -2.15 -3.40 -6.22
C ALA A 45 -2.46 -4.27 -7.44
N ALA A 46 -3.52 -3.97 -8.19
CA ALA A 46 -3.87 -4.65 -9.43
C ALA A 46 -2.77 -4.51 -10.50
N GLY A 47 -2.15 -3.33 -10.61
CA GLY A 47 -1.00 -3.09 -11.49
C GLY A 47 0.23 -3.91 -11.08
N LEU A 48 0.58 -3.93 -9.80
CA LEU A 48 1.68 -4.74 -9.27
C LEU A 48 1.47 -6.24 -9.53
N LEU A 49 0.25 -6.74 -9.31
CA LEU A 49 -0.13 -8.12 -9.63
C LEU A 49 -0.02 -8.40 -11.14
N SER A 50 -0.45 -7.46 -11.98
CA SER A 50 -0.36 -7.58 -13.45
C SER A 50 1.10 -7.60 -13.95
N LEU A 51 2.00 -6.94 -13.24
CA LEU A 51 3.45 -6.98 -13.49
C LEU A 51 4.13 -8.25 -12.91
N GLY A 52 3.35 -9.16 -12.33
CA GLY A 52 3.86 -10.40 -11.74
C GLY A 52 4.48 -10.23 -10.36
N ILE A 53 4.37 -9.05 -9.74
CA ILE A 53 4.85 -8.82 -8.37
C ILE A 53 3.84 -9.43 -7.40
N ASN A 54 4.10 -10.67 -7.01
CA ASN A 54 3.29 -11.37 -6.02
C ASN A 54 3.86 -11.11 -4.62
N PRO A 55 3.04 -10.78 -3.60
CA PRO A 55 3.50 -10.63 -2.21
C PRO A 55 4.23 -11.87 -1.64
N ALA A 56 4.09 -13.04 -2.27
CA ALA A 56 4.86 -14.24 -1.94
C ALA A 56 6.31 -14.23 -2.50
N MET A 57 6.68 -13.29 -3.38
CA MET A 57 8.07 -13.07 -3.81
C MET A 57 8.86 -12.34 -2.73
N ARG A 58 9.03 -12.98 -1.58
CA ARG A 58 10.21 -12.73 -0.77
C ARG A 58 11.34 -13.45 -1.50
N SER A 59 12.26 -12.71 -2.10
CA SER A 59 13.49 -13.32 -2.66
C SER A 59 14.11 -14.21 -1.57
N PRO A 60 14.30 -15.52 -1.80
CA PRO A 60 14.96 -16.39 -0.82
C PRO A 60 16.46 -16.05 -0.68
N TYR A 61 16.99 -15.09 -1.44
CA TYR A 61 18.40 -14.74 -1.48
C TYR A 61 18.78 -13.46 -0.72
N SER A 62 18.04 -13.08 0.34
CA SER A 62 18.55 -12.10 1.31
C SER A 62 18.96 -12.80 2.61
N GLY A 63 20.18 -13.35 2.63
CA GLY A 63 20.96 -13.51 3.86
C GLY A 63 21.06 -14.91 4.46
N THR A 64 21.64 -15.87 3.74
CA THR A 64 22.41 -16.97 4.35
C THR A 64 23.85 -16.89 3.83
N HIS A 65 24.68 -16.05 4.46
CA HIS A 65 26.12 -16.29 4.40
C HIS A 65 26.39 -17.52 5.29
N GLY A 66 26.52 -18.65 4.62
CA GLY A 66 26.89 -19.91 5.22
C GLY A 66 28.24 -19.79 5.94
N TRP A 67 28.28 -20.40 7.11
CA TRP A 67 29.48 -21.03 7.63
C TRP A 67 30.19 -21.82 6.53
N ASN A 68 31.49 -21.62 6.37
CA ASN A 68 32.38 -22.65 5.87
C ASN A 68 33.61 -22.68 6.78
N GLY A 69 33.69 -23.76 7.57
CA GLY A 69 34.91 -24.13 8.24
C GLY A 69 35.93 -24.60 7.22
N HIS A 70 37.17 -24.20 7.45
CA HIS A 70 38.38 -24.88 7.00
C HIS A 70 39.42 -24.74 8.12
#